data_AF-A0A521IJ14-F1
#
_entry.id   AF-A0A521IJ14-F1
#
_cell.length_a   1.000
_cell.length_b   1.000
_cell.length_c   1.000
_cell.angle_alpha   90.00
_cell.angle_beta   90.00
_cell.angle_gamma   90.00
#
_symmetry.space_group_name_H-M   'P 1'
#
loop_
_entity.id
_entity.type
_entity.pdbx_description
1 polymer ?
#
loop_
_entity_poly.entity_id
_entity_poly.type
_entity_poly.pdbx_seq_one_letter_code
_entity_poly.pdbx_strand_id
1 'polypeptide(L)'
;PDTPDIPDIPDIGSGAGVSVDVDEPVLTGCAAYDELDEAGQAEVLSGIGTILKSVAPFFLLCDRRDIGIATRVRDPHFGRPALYIYDSAPGGSGLSEALAGTLSSVFAASSEQTARCDCETGCPSCIGVDSTGAEIKRAAVDLLVHLAGSPA
;
A
#
# COMPACT_ATOMS: atom_id res chain seq x y z
N PRO A 1 -13.83 5.35 27.66
CA PRO A 1 -14.12 6.06 26.41
C PRO A 1 -13.79 5.13 25.25
N ASP A 2 -14.85 4.59 24.68
CA ASP A 2 -14.90 3.52 23.69
C ASP A 2 -13.91 3.74 22.53
N THR A 3 -13.06 2.75 22.28
CA THR A 3 -12.37 2.59 20.99
C THR A 3 -13.45 2.31 19.94
N PRO A 4 -13.64 3.18 18.93
CA PRO A 4 -14.66 2.97 17.92
C PRO A 4 -14.32 1.73 17.06
N ASP A 5 -15.31 0.84 16.94
CA ASP A 5 -15.32 -0.32 16.05
C ASP A 5 -14.84 0.07 14.64
N ILE A 6 -13.72 -0.51 14.20
CA ILE A 6 -13.12 -0.35 12.88
C ILE A 6 -13.85 -1.33 11.93
N PRO A 7 -14.62 -0.88 10.91
CA PRO A 7 -15.29 -1.82 10.02
C PRO A 7 -14.29 -2.49 9.06
N ASP A 8 -14.25 -3.82 9.10
CA ASP A 8 -13.61 -4.79 8.20
C ASP A 8 -12.09 -4.64 7.95
N ILE A 9 -11.30 -4.51 9.00
CA ILE A 9 -10.06 -5.30 9.09
C ILE A 9 -10.51 -6.61 9.76
N PRO A 10 -10.23 -7.82 9.21
CA PRO A 10 -10.60 -9.05 9.90
C PRO A 10 -10.08 -8.96 11.33
N ASP A 11 -10.91 -9.31 12.32
CA ASP A 11 -10.57 -9.30 13.75
C ASP A 11 -9.24 -10.06 13.95
N ILE A 12 -8.14 -9.32 13.91
CA ILE A 12 -6.77 -9.79 14.12
C ILE A 12 -6.65 -9.98 15.62
N GLY A 13 -7.34 -11.01 16.12
CA GLY A 13 -7.46 -11.29 17.53
C GLY A 13 -6.08 -11.36 18.16
N SER A 14 -5.70 -10.34 18.92
CA SER A 14 -4.51 -10.30 19.78
C SER A 14 -3.22 -10.89 19.17
N GLY A 15 -3.07 -10.81 17.85
CA GLY A 15 -1.92 -11.29 17.11
C GLY A 15 -1.13 -10.08 16.65
N ALA A 16 0.16 -10.02 16.99
CA ALA A 16 1.06 -8.95 16.65
C ALA A 16 1.21 -8.81 15.12
N GLY A 17 0.23 -8.17 14.47
CA GLY A 17 0.46 -7.54 13.18
C GLY A 17 1.21 -6.25 13.46
N VAL A 18 2.40 -6.09 12.90
CA VAL A 18 2.91 -4.74 12.73
C VAL A 18 1.99 -4.12 11.69
N SER A 19 1.15 -3.17 12.12
CA SER A 19 0.74 -2.13 11.19
C SER A 19 2.05 -1.45 10.80
N VAL A 20 2.45 -1.58 9.54
CA VAL A 20 3.15 -0.45 8.96
C VAL A 20 2.08 0.62 8.83
N ASP A 21 1.73 1.25 9.96
CA ASP A 21 1.29 2.63 9.88
C ASP A 21 2.49 3.30 9.21
N VAL A 22 2.28 3.77 8.00
CA VAL A 22 3.17 4.76 7.42
C VAL A 22 2.92 6.04 8.27
N ASP A 23 3.28 6.01 9.57
CA ASP A 23 3.07 7.05 10.58
C ASP A 23 4.29 7.96 10.62
N GLU A 24 4.34 8.73 9.55
CA GLU A 24 5.00 10.00 9.26
C GLU A 24 4.47 10.32 7.84
N PRO A 25 4.45 11.57 7.36
CA PRO A 25 3.55 12.03 6.29
C PRO A 25 3.93 11.54 4.86
N VAL A 26 4.15 10.23 4.64
CA VAL A 26 4.79 9.73 3.42
C VAL A 26 3.81 9.57 2.25
N LEU A 27 2.51 9.40 2.50
CA LEU A 27 1.50 9.37 1.42
C LEU A 27 1.06 10.78 0.95
N THR A 28 1.50 11.84 1.63
CA THR A 28 1.10 13.23 1.35
C THR A 28 2.31 14.02 0.85
N GLY A 29 2.14 14.83 -0.20
CA GLY A 29 3.22 15.61 -0.80
C GLY A 29 3.62 15.15 -2.21
N CYS A 30 2.94 14.13 -2.75
CA CYS A 30 2.96 13.86 -4.19
C CYS A 30 1.84 14.68 -4.86
N ALA A 31 2.22 15.76 -5.56
CA ALA A 31 1.28 16.66 -6.21
C ALA A 31 0.27 15.93 -7.12
N ALA A 32 0.73 14.91 -7.88
CA ALA A 32 -0.13 14.14 -8.77
C ALA A 32 -1.21 13.33 -8.03
N TYR A 33 -0.97 12.93 -6.78
CA TYR A 33 -1.95 12.24 -5.93
C TYR A 33 -2.87 13.24 -5.20
N ASP A 34 -2.31 14.36 -4.74
CA ASP A 34 -3.03 15.39 -3.99
C ASP A 34 -4.03 16.17 -4.88
N GLU A 35 -3.80 16.21 -6.20
CA GLU A 35 -4.72 16.82 -7.19
C GLU A 35 -5.93 15.94 -7.55
N LEU A 36 -5.91 14.65 -7.20
CA LEU A 36 -7.02 13.72 -7.47
C LEU A 36 -8.16 13.93 -6.48
N ASP A 37 -9.38 13.59 -6.92
CA ASP A 37 -10.51 13.48 -6.01
C ASP A 37 -10.41 12.21 -5.14
N GLU A 38 -11.27 12.10 -4.14
CA GLU A 38 -11.23 11.00 -3.16
C GLU A 38 -11.36 9.61 -3.83
N ALA A 39 -12.10 9.54 -4.94
CA ALA A 39 -12.24 8.33 -5.75
C ALA A 39 -10.93 7.96 -6.47
N GLY A 40 -10.31 8.92 -7.17
CA GLY A 40 -9.02 8.70 -7.82
C GLY A 40 -7.91 8.34 -6.82
N GLN A 41 -7.92 8.97 -5.65
CA GLN A 41 -7.02 8.62 -4.55
C GLN A 41 -7.24 7.17 -4.07
N ALA A 42 -8.49 6.72 -3.97
CA ALA A 42 -8.82 5.33 -3.62
C ALA A 42 -8.25 4.34 -4.63
N GLU A 43 -8.40 4.65 -5.93
CA GLU A 43 -7.89 3.81 -7.01
C GLU A 43 -6.36 3.74 -7.00
N VAL A 44 -5.68 4.87 -6.79
CA VAL A 44 -4.21 4.89 -6.67
C VAL A 44 -3.75 4.03 -5.49
N LEU A 45 -4.35 4.19 -4.31
CA LEU A 45 -3.96 3.40 -3.14
C LEU A 45 -4.24 1.91 -3.34
N SER A 46 -5.41 1.56 -3.88
CA SER A 46 -5.78 0.18 -4.22
C SER A 46 -4.77 -0.44 -5.20
N GLY A 47 -4.37 0.34 -6.20
CA GLY A 47 -3.40 -0.07 -7.20
C GLY A 47 -2.00 -0.28 -6.62
N ILE A 48 -1.56 0.62 -5.75
CA ILE A 48 -0.32 0.46 -4.98
C ILE A 48 -0.38 -0.81 -4.13
N GLY A 49 -1.49 -1.05 -3.43
CA GLY A 49 -1.68 -2.28 -2.67
C GLY A 49 -1.57 -3.54 -3.54
N THR A 50 -2.12 -3.49 -4.75
CA THR A 50 -2.04 -4.60 -5.72
C THR A 50 -0.59 -4.93 -6.10
N ILE A 51 0.20 -3.94 -6.50
CA ILE A 51 1.60 -4.17 -6.89
C ILE A 51 2.45 -4.60 -5.70
N LEU A 52 2.24 -4.01 -4.52
CA LEU A 52 2.97 -4.40 -3.31
C LEU A 52 2.71 -5.85 -2.91
N LYS A 53 1.48 -6.34 -3.08
CA LYS A 53 1.14 -7.75 -2.84
C LYS A 53 1.86 -8.70 -3.80
N SER A 54 2.30 -8.20 -4.96
CA SER A 54 3.11 -8.95 -5.92
C SER A 54 4.61 -8.85 -5.63
N VAL A 55 5.09 -7.70 -5.17
CA VAL A 55 6.52 -7.40 -5.04
C VAL A 55 7.07 -7.75 -3.66
N ALA A 56 6.37 -7.39 -2.58
CA ALA A 56 6.85 -7.62 -1.21
C ALA A 56 7.22 -9.08 -0.90
N PRO A 57 6.49 -10.11 -1.35
CA PRO A 57 6.84 -11.50 -1.06
C PRO A 57 8.22 -11.91 -1.61
N PHE A 58 8.70 -11.27 -2.68
CA PHE A 58 10.04 -11.51 -3.23
C PHE A 58 11.14 -11.04 -2.27
N PHE A 59 10.93 -9.91 -1.59
CA PHE A 59 11.88 -9.36 -0.61
C PHE A 59 11.85 -10.11 0.72
N LEU A 60 10.68 -10.62 1.11
CA LEU A 60 10.48 -11.33 2.37
C LEU A 60 10.63 -12.85 2.26
N LEU A 61 10.80 -13.39 1.05
CA LEU A 61 10.86 -14.82 0.76
C LEU A 61 9.65 -15.60 1.29
N CYS A 62 8.46 -15.01 1.17
CA CYS A 62 7.20 -15.59 1.65
C CYS A 62 6.18 -15.81 0.50
N ASP A 63 5.03 -16.40 0.81
CA ASP A 63 3.92 -16.50 -0.12
C ASP A 63 3.10 -15.21 -0.11
N ARG A 64 2.50 -14.84 -1.25
CA ARG A 64 1.58 -13.70 -1.37
C ARG A 64 0.39 -13.75 -0.41
N ARG A 65 0.04 -14.93 0.08
CA ARG A 65 -1.04 -15.17 1.06
C ARG A 65 -0.61 -14.91 2.50
N ASP A 66 0.69 -14.81 2.76
CA ASP A 66 1.22 -14.53 4.09
C ASP A 66 1.15 -13.03 4.43
N ILE A 67 0.93 -12.18 3.42
CA ILE A 67 0.82 -10.72 3.56
C ILE A 67 -0.59 -10.23 3.21
N GLY A 68 -1.19 -9.54 4.17
CA GLY A 68 -2.41 -8.77 4.00
C GLY A 68 -2.10 -7.32 3.67
N ILE A 69 -2.95 -6.70 2.84
CA ILE A 69 -2.86 -5.28 2.51
C ILE A 69 -4.27 -4.68 2.59
N ALA A 70 -4.40 -3.56 3.30
CA ALA A 70 -5.63 -2.78 3.37
C ALA A 70 -5.32 -1.30 3.07
N THR A 71 -6.22 -0.63 2.37
CA THR A 71 -6.07 0.77 1.97
C THR A 71 -7.22 1.61 2.52
N ARG A 72 -6.92 2.84 2.90
CA ARG A 72 -7.89 3.83 3.37
C ARG A 72 -7.52 5.20 2.80
N VAL A 73 -8.41 5.83 2.05
CA VAL A 73 -8.18 7.22 1.56
C VAL A 73 -8.34 8.22 2.70
N ARG A 74 -9.26 7.93 3.62
CA ARG A 74 -9.40 8.66 4.86
C ARG A 74 -9.50 7.66 5.99
N ASP A 75 -8.39 7.51 6.70
CA ASP A 75 -8.36 6.72 7.92
C ASP A 75 -9.28 7.36 8.98
N PRO A 76 -10.15 6.59 9.66
CA PRO A 76 -11.09 7.13 10.65
C PRO A 76 -10.41 7.66 11.93
N HIS A 77 -9.19 7.23 12.24
CA HIS A 77 -8.45 7.66 13.42
C HIS A 77 -7.63 8.93 13.13
N PHE A 78 -6.89 8.93 12.03
CA PHE A 78 -5.96 10.01 11.68
C PHE A 78 -6.52 11.01 10.66
N GLY A 79 -7.63 10.69 9.99
CA GLY A 79 -8.26 11.56 8.99
C GLY A 79 -7.47 11.73 7.69
N ARG A 80 -6.47 10.89 7.44
CA ARG A 80 -5.53 10.97 6.32
C ARG A 80 -5.44 9.65 5.53
N PRO A 81 -4.90 9.65 4.30
CA PRO A 81 -4.63 8.43 3.56
C PRO A 81 -3.69 7.48 4.31
N ALA A 82 -3.98 6.19 4.27
CA ALA A 82 -3.20 5.14 4.91
C ALA A 82 -3.18 3.84 4.09
N LEU A 83 -2.03 3.17 4.14
CA LEU A 83 -1.79 1.85 3.57
C LEU A 83 -1.27 0.95 4.67
N TYR A 84 -2.01 -0.11 4.98
CA TYR A 84 -1.68 -1.07 6.01
C TYR A 84 -1.15 -2.35 5.37
N ILE A 85 0.02 -2.79 5.80
CA ILE A 85 0.61 -4.08 5.41
C ILE A 85 0.83 -4.89 6.67
N TYR A 86 0.32 -6.12 6.70
CA TYR A 86 0.28 -6.95 7.92
C TYR A 86 0.45 -8.44 7.62
N ASP A 87 0.81 -9.21 8.64
CA ASP A 87 0.93 -10.66 8.54
C ASP A 87 -0.45 -11.32 8.55
N SER A 88 -0.72 -12.22 7.60
CA SER A 88 -1.99 -12.96 7.54
C SER A 88 -2.03 -14.18 8.48
N ALA A 89 -0.88 -14.56 9.06
CA ALA A 89 -0.77 -15.69 9.97
C ALA A 89 -1.28 -15.34 11.38
N PRO A 90 -2.09 -16.19 12.04
CA PRO A 90 -2.50 -15.98 13.42
C PRO A 90 -1.29 -15.88 14.36
N GLY A 91 -1.21 -14.79 15.12
CA GLY A 91 -0.10 -14.54 16.06
C GLY A 91 1.08 -13.75 15.49
N GLY A 92 1.08 -13.44 14.19
CA GLY A 92 2.20 -12.74 13.52
C GLY A 92 3.38 -13.67 13.24
N SER A 93 3.97 -13.54 12.05
CA SER A 93 5.17 -14.29 11.66
C SER A 93 6.43 -13.42 11.67
N GLY A 94 6.29 -12.11 11.90
CA GLY A 94 7.37 -11.13 11.88
C GLY A 94 7.69 -10.63 10.46
N LEU A 95 6.85 -10.92 9.46
CA LEU A 95 7.08 -10.48 8.08
C LEU A 95 6.95 -8.96 7.95
N SER A 96 5.98 -8.38 8.65
CA SER A 96 5.74 -6.94 8.72
C SER A 96 6.90 -6.16 9.38
N GLU A 97 7.57 -6.72 10.39
CA GLU A 97 8.82 -6.16 10.94
C GLU A 97 9.97 -6.21 9.92
N ALA A 98 10.14 -7.36 9.25
CA ALA A 98 11.16 -7.52 8.21
C ALA A 98 10.89 -6.61 7.00
N LEU A 99 9.62 -6.34 6.70
CA LEU A 99 9.20 -5.44 5.63
C LEU A 99 9.62 -4.01 5.91
N ALA A 100 9.50 -3.53 7.15
CA ALA A 100 9.91 -2.17 7.51
C ALA A 100 11.38 -1.90 7.13
N GLY A 101 12.27 -2.86 7.34
CA GLY A 101 13.68 -2.76 6.96
C GLY A 101 13.96 -2.80 5.45
N THR A 102 12.98 -3.19 4.63
CA THR A 102 13.12 -3.33 3.17
C THR A 102 12.13 -2.47 2.38
N LEU A 103 11.30 -1.68 3.07
CA LEU A 103 10.12 -1.03 2.50
C LEU A 103 10.46 -0.07 1.35
N SER A 104 11.51 0.75 1.52
CA SER A 104 12.01 1.64 0.45
C SER A 104 12.41 0.86 -0.81
N SER A 105 13.03 -0.32 -0.66
CA SER A 105 13.41 -1.17 -1.79
C SER A 105 12.18 -1.79 -2.47
N VAL A 106 11.17 -2.15 -1.68
CA VAL A 106 9.89 -2.67 -2.18
C VAL A 106 9.15 -1.60 -2.98
N PHE A 107 9.09 -0.35 -2.50
CA PHE A 107 8.50 0.77 -3.24
C PHE A 107 9.27 1.07 -4.53
N ALA A 108 10.59 1.08 -4.48
CA ALA A 108 11.44 1.28 -5.67
C ALA A 108 11.18 0.18 -6.73
N ALA A 109 11.17 -1.09 -6.33
CA ALA A 109 10.88 -2.18 -7.26
C ALA A 109 9.45 -2.12 -7.81
N SER A 110 8.47 -1.72 -6.98
CA SER A 110 7.07 -1.59 -7.38
C SER A 110 6.86 -0.46 -8.40
N SER A 111 7.52 0.70 -8.20
CA SER A 111 7.49 1.79 -9.17
C SER A 111 8.11 1.37 -10.51
N GLU A 112 9.26 0.70 -10.47
CA GLU A 112 9.93 0.22 -11.68
C GLU A 112 9.06 -0.80 -12.45
N GLN A 113 8.45 -1.77 -11.76
CA GLN A 113 7.57 -2.76 -12.38
C GLN A 113 6.32 -2.11 -12.97
N THR A 114 5.72 -1.15 -12.26
CA THR A 114 4.53 -0.44 -12.74
C THR A 114 4.85 0.43 -13.96
N ALA A 115 5.99 1.12 -13.95
CA ALA A 115 6.45 1.98 -15.05
C ALA A 115 6.80 1.17 -16.32
N ARG A 116 7.37 -0.04 -16.17
CA ARG A 116 7.72 -0.94 -17.28
C ARG A 116 6.51 -1.66 -17.89
N CYS A 117 5.36 -1.65 -17.23
CA CYS A 117 4.17 -2.30 -17.76
C CYS A 117 3.63 -1.52 -18.95
N ASP A 118 3.36 -2.18 -20.08
CA ASP A 118 2.86 -1.53 -21.31
C ASP A 118 1.38 -1.13 -21.28
N CYS A 119 0.67 -1.36 -20.16
CA CYS A 119 -0.75 -0.97 -20.05
C CYS A 119 -0.93 0.54 -19.90
N GLU A 120 -2.01 1.09 -20.44
CA GLU A 120 -2.30 2.53 -20.31
C GLU A 120 -2.97 2.87 -18.98
N THR A 121 -4.02 2.13 -18.60
CA THR A 121 -4.88 2.47 -17.46
C THR A 121 -4.64 1.61 -16.23
N GLY A 122 -3.96 0.46 -16.37
CA GLY A 122 -3.76 -0.53 -15.31
C GLY A 122 -4.07 -1.95 -15.80
N CYS A 123 -3.45 -2.95 -15.19
CA CYS A 123 -3.75 -4.35 -15.45
C CYS A 123 -3.44 -5.22 -14.21
N PRO A 124 -3.87 -6.50 -14.17
CA PRO A 124 -3.63 -7.39 -13.04
C PRO A 124 -2.15 -7.59 -12.65
N SER A 125 -1.22 -7.26 -13.56
CA SER A 125 0.22 -7.40 -13.34
C SER A 125 0.89 -6.13 -12.78
N CYS A 126 0.16 -5.01 -12.69
CA CYS A 126 0.65 -3.77 -12.10
C CYS A 126 -0.32 -3.25 -11.01
N ILE A 127 -1.14 -2.25 -11.32
CA ILE A 127 -2.05 -1.58 -10.38
C ILE A 127 -3.48 -2.16 -10.35
N GLY A 128 -3.73 -3.30 -11.00
CA GLY A 128 -5.06 -3.90 -11.06
C GLY A 128 -5.92 -3.42 -12.24
N VAL A 129 -7.13 -3.98 -12.36
CA VAL A 129 -8.07 -3.71 -13.48
C VAL A 129 -9.12 -2.65 -13.16
N ASP A 130 -9.18 -2.22 -11.91
CA ASP A 130 -10.22 -1.32 -11.42
C ASP A 130 -9.84 0.17 -11.57
N SER A 131 -8.71 0.46 -12.23
CA SER A 131 -8.21 1.83 -12.42
C SER A 131 -8.76 2.47 -13.69
N THR A 132 -9.34 3.65 -13.54
CA THR A 132 -10.22 4.30 -14.54
C THR A 132 -9.50 5.35 -15.39
N GLY A 133 -8.17 5.33 -15.48
CA GLY A 133 -7.43 6.33 -16.26
C GLY A 133 -5.91 6.17 -16.25
N ALA A 134 -5.25 6.74 -17.25
CA ALA A 134 -3.79 6.76 -17.34
C ALA A 134 -3.16 7.64 -16.24
N GLU A 135 -3.90 8.65 -15.78
CA GLU A 135 -3.55 9.49 -14.65
C GLU A 135 -3.40 8.71 -13.34
N ILE A 136 -4.22 7.68 -13.11
CA ILE A 136 -4.15 6.83 -11.92
C ILE A 136 -2.85 6.04 -11.92
N LYS A 137 -2.51 5.42 -13.07
CA LYS A 137 -1.24 4.70 -13.21
C LYS A 137 -0.04 5.62 -13.01
N ARG A 138 -0.06 6.81 -13.60
CA ARG A 138 1.01 7.79 -13.45
C ARG A 138 1.15 8.25 -12.00
N ALA A 139 0.05 8.62 -11.35
CA ALA A 139 0.05 9.03 -9.95
C ALA A 139 0.52 7.90 -9.01
N ALA A 140 0.19 6.64 -9.30
CA ALA A 140 0.70 5.49 -8.55
C ALA A 140 2.22 5.33 -8.69
N VAL A 141 2.78 5.49 -9.90
CA VAL A 141 4.23 5.47 -10.11
C VAL A 141 4.90 6.62 -9.37
N ASP A 142 4.39 7.84 -9.51
CA ASP A 142 4.96 9.03 -8.88
C ASP A 142 4.93 8.92 -7.35
N LEU A 143 3.83 8.42 -6.79
CA LEU A 143 3.71 8.18 -5.35
C LEU A 143 4.67 7.08 -4.89
N LEU A 144 4.80 5.96 -5.60
CA LEU A 144 5.77 4.91 -5.26
C LEU A 144 7.22 5.42 -5.30
N VAL A 145 7.58 6.28 -6.26
CA VAL A 145 8.91 6.91 -6.32
C VAL A 145 9.12 7.83 -5.14
N HIS A 146 8.11 8.63 -4.78
CA HIS A 146 8.15 9.49 -3.59
C HIS A 146 8.36 8.67 -2.31
N LEU A 147 7.56 7.62 -2.13
CA LEU A 147 7.64 6.69 -0.99
C LEU A 147 9.00 5.97 -0.90
N ALA A 148 9.64 5.67 -2.03
CA ALA A 148 10.95 5.03 -2.05
C ALA A 148 12.08 5.97 -1.59
N GLY A 149 11.96 7.27 -1.83
CA GLY A 149 12.96 8.29 -1.50
C GLY A 149 12.79 8.96 -0.14
N SER A 150 11.58 8.90 0.43
CA SER A 150 11.32 9.38 1.78
C SER A 150 11.90 8.40 2.82
N PRO A 151 12.74 8.85 3.76
CA PRO A 151 13.25 7.98 4.81
C PRO A 151 12.09 7.50 5.69
N ALA A 152 11.95 6.18 5.77
CA ALA A 152 11.03 5.51 6.71
C ALA A 152 11.50 5.66 8.17
#